data_AF-A0A1A6BNE0-F1
#
_entry.id   AF-A0A1A6BNE0-F1
#
_cell.length_a   1.000
_cell.length_b   1.000
_cell.length_c   1.000
_cell.angle_alpha   90.00
_cell.angle_beta   90.00
_cell.angle_gamma   90.00
#
_symmetry.space_group_name_H-M   'P 1'
#
loop_
_entity.id
_entity.type
_entity.pdbx_description
1 polymer ?
#
loop_
_entity_poly.entity_id
_entity_poly.type
_entity_poly.pdbx_seq_one_letter_code
_entity_poly.pdbx_strand_id
1 'polypeptide(L)'
;MTIQGIVFSLFPGTGIPRCMAASGVTNGDDRPAEPVLVTSFDFPEQTAAEVDKPAQEVRDVDAFLRDALPPSRITSACIVNPNDPPDVLAFVDGAPFGIEATQLLPPEPELDKANWIIGRWKSFEQFRDEVLERDPRSLTQHRGLLTVMHFGGHEPAAAKRLPPKRANVGSAIAALLTATPVVRDGMHAANPPPHLEDSEVRQWSSDRSIIFTWTQLPPWYQSPFYNRMGFELALGYHATVTRSDLRDELFRLIDDHDGQETETLVVTLNAPVRSGLTFPSSGLIAKMLFEDEQPLEGWTPAHIERVALHDQGEKQVKWILGSSPWT
;
A
#
# COMPACT_ATOMS: atom_id res chain seq x y z
N MET A 1 -17.71 -5.59 -14.13
CA MET A 1 -17.05 -4.28 -14.00
C MET A 1 -16.95 -3.65 -15.37
N THR A 2 -17.30 -2.37 -15.47
CA THR A 2 -17.02 -1.54 -16.64
C THR A 2 -15.79 -0.69 -16.33
N ILE A 3 -14.69 -0.92 -17.06
CA ILE A 3 -13.47 -0.11 -16.94
C ILE A 3 -13.76 1.27 -17.52
N GLN A 4 -13.51 2.31 -16.74
CA GLN A 4 -13.68 3.71 -17.15
C GLN A 4 -12.34 4.39 -17.44
N GLY A 5 -11.26 3.93 -16.82
CA GLY A 5 -9.93 4.47 -17.04
C GLY A 5 -8.83 3.51 -16.64
N ILE A 6 -7.65 3.73 -17.23
CA ILE A 6 -6.40 3.15 -16.73
C ILE A 6 -5.63 4.27 -16.05
N VAL A 7 -5.25 4.03 -14.81
CA VAL A 7 -4.51 4.96 -13.97
C VAL A 7 -3.05 4.53 -13.94
N PHE A 8 -2.17 5.44 -14.34
CA PHE A 8 -0.73 5.29 -14.25
C PHE A 8 -0.15 6.42 -13.43
N SER A 9 0.71 6.08 -12.49
CA SER A 9 1.69 7.01 -11.95
C SER A 9 3.05 6.61 -12.52
N LEU A 10 3.83 7.56 -13.02
CA LEU A 10 5.15 7.32 -13.61
C LEU A 10 6.21 8.07 -12.79
N PHE A 11 7.45 7.59 -12.80
CA PHE A 11 8.56 8.41 -12.32
C PHE A 11 8.74 9.64 -13.22
N PRO A 12 9.00 10.83 -12.65
CA PRO A 12 9.16 12.07 -13.41
C PRO A 12 10.18 11.92 -14.54
N GLY A 13 9.77 12.24 -15.77
CA GLY A 13 10.65 12.19 -16.95
C GLY A 13 11.00 10.79 -17.43
N THR A 14 10.26 9.75 -17.04
CA THR A 14 10.50 8.36 -17.46
C THR A 14 9.23 7.67 -17.93
N GLY A 15 9.38 6.51 -18.57
CA GLY A 15 8.26 5.59 -18.87
C GLY A 15 8.04 4.51 -17.81
N ILE A 16 8.68 4.60 -16.64
CA ILE A 16 8.63 3.53 -15.62
C ILE A 16 7.45 3.79 -14.68
N PRO A 17 6.51 2.85 -14.56
CA PRO A 17 5.39 3.00 -13.66
C PRO A 17 5.84 2.93 -12.19
N ARG A 18 5.23 3.79 -11.38
CA ARG A 18 5.18 3.73 -9.91
C ARG A 18 3.93 2.97 -9.44
N CYS A 19 2.83 3.11 -10.18
CA CYS A 19 1.58 2.39 -9.95
C CYS A 19 0.89 2.14 -11.28
N MET A 20 0.26 0.98 -11.43
CA MET A 20 -0.67 0.72 -12.53
C MET A 20 -1.94 0.11 -11.97
N ALA A 21 -3.06 0.77 -12.24
CA ALA A 21 -4.39 0.31 -11.86
C ALA A 21 -5.42 0.60 -12.95
N ALA A 22 -6.56 -0.08 -12.90
CA ALA A 22 -7.75 0.26 -13.68
C ALA A 22 -8.84 0.75 -12.73
N SER A 23 -9.46 1.89 -13.04
CA SER A 23 -10.64 2.38 -12.33
C SER A 23 -11.89 2.12 -13.15
N GLY A 24 -13.00 1.90 -12.48
CA GLY A 24 -14.27 1.66 -13.13
C GLY A 24 -15.42 1.59 -12.15
N VAL A 25 -16.50 0.98 -12.60
CA VAL A 25 -17.68 0.70 -11.78
C VAL A 25 -18.04 -0.78 -11.81
N THR A 26 -18.60 -1.28 -10.72
CA THR A 26 -19.18 -2.63 -10.69
C THR A 26 -20.36 -2.70 -11.68
N ASN A 27 -20.57 -3.89 -12.24
CA ASN A 27 -21.75 -4.16 -13.07
C ASN A 27 -22.56 -5.22 -12.32
N GLY A 28 -23.79 -4.89 -11.92
CA GLY A 28 -24.71 -5.85 -11.33
C GLY A 28 -26.13 -5.44 -11.70
N ASP A 29 -26.96 -6.41 -12.07
CA ASP A 29 -28.37 -6.17 -12.41
C ASP A 29 -29.21 -5.81 -11.17
N ASP A 30 -28.76 -6.20 -9.96
CA ASP A 30 -29.49 -6.08 -8.68
C ASP A 30 -28.80 -5.20 -7.63
N ARG A 31 -27.68 -4.52 -7.96
CA ARG A 31 -26.97 -3.62 -7.02
C ARG A 31 -26.62 -2.30 -7.70
N PRO A 32 -26.67 -1.16 -6.98
CA PRO A 32 -26.16 0.10 -7.50
C PRO A 32 -24.71 -0.07 -7.98
N ALA A 33 -24.40 0.50 -9.14
CA ALA A 33 -23.03 0.56 -9.61
C ALA A 33 -22.19 1.37 -8.61
N GLU A 34 -21.09 0.79 -8.14
CA GLU A 34 -20.17 1.44 -7.21
C GLU A 34 -18.77 1.54 -7.81
N PRO A 35 -17.96 2.53 -7.41
CA PRO A 35 -16.57 2.60 -7.83
C PRO A 35 -15.77 1.35 -7.47
N VAL A 36 -14.88 0.96 -8.37
CA VAL A 36 -13.96 -0.15 -8.19
C VAL A 36 -12.60 0.19 -8.75
N LEU A 37 -11.56 -0.21 -8.03
CA LEU A 37 -10.16 -0.10 -8.39
C LEU A 37 -9.56 -1.49 -8.55
N VAL A 38 -8.87 -1.74 -9.65
CA VAL A 38 -8.08 -2.96 -9.87
C VAL A 38 -6.61 -2.59 -9.97
N THR A 39 -5.85 -2.78 -8.90
CA THR A 39 -4.40 -2.59 -8.89
C THR A 39 -3.72 -3.77 -9.55
N SER A 40 -2.68 -3.50 -10.35
CA SER A 40 -1.90 -4.50 -11.09
C SER A 40 -0.40 -4.45 -10.77
N PHE A 41 0.08 -3.30 -10.29
CA PHE A 41 1.50 -3.04 -10.03
C PHE A 41 1.65 -1.91 -9.00
N ASP A 42 2.60 -2.08 -8.07
CA ASP A 42 3.14 -1.04 -7.21
C ASP A 42 4.66 -1.05 -7.23
N PHE A 43 5.24 0.13 -7.16
CA PHE A 43 6.64 0.34 -6.84
C PHE A 43 6.69 1.00 -5.45
N PRO A 44 6.84 0.20 -4.37
CA PRO A 44 6.92 0.75 -3.02
C PRO A 44 8.18 1.60 -2.86
N GLU A 45 8.05 2.73 -2.17
CA GLU A 45 9.14 3.69 -1.96
C GLU A 45 9.46 3.83 -0.48
N GLN A 46 10.74 3.83 -0.13
CA GLN A 46 11.18 4.12 1.24
C GLN A 46 11.08 5.62 1.50
N THR A 47 9.98 6.05 2.12
CA THR A 47 9.67 7.47 2.38
C THR A 47 9.89 7.86 3.84
N ALA A 48 9.96 6.87 4.74
CA ALA A 48 10.25 7.07 6.16
C ALA A 48 11.24 6.02 6.67
N ALA A 49 11.77 6.23 7.89
CA ALA A 49 12.52 5.21 8.61
C ALA A 49 11.58 4.12 9.14
N GLU A 50 12.13 2.93 9.37
CA GLU A 50 11.45 1.86 10.08
C GLU A 50 11.20 2.27 11.55
N VAL A 51 10.02 1.93 12.05
CA VAL A 51 9.56 2.28 13.39
C VAL A 51 8.71 1.15 13.99
N ASP A 52 8.62 1.10 15.32
CA ASP A 52 7.65 0.25 16.00
C ASP A 52 6.23 0.85 15.92
N LYS A 53 5.24 0.14 16.48
CA LYS A 53 3.83 0.56 16.43
C LYS A 53 3.61 1.91 17.16
N PRO A 54 4.03 2.11 18.42
CA PRO A 54 3.83 3.39 19.11
C PRO A 54 4.48 4.58 18.41
N ALA A 55 5.69 4.40 17.85
CA ALA A 55 6.34 5.47 17.09
C ALA A 55 5.65 5.75 15.74
N GLN A 56 5.01 4.75 15.12
CA GLN A 56 4.17 4.96 13.94
C GLN A 56 2.95 5.81 14.29
N GLU A 57 2.25 5.50 15.38
CA GLU A 57 1.05 6.23 15.81
C GLU A 57 1.36 7.70 16.10
N VAL A 58 2.45 7.96 16.86
CA VAL A 58 2.92 9.33 17.11
C VAL A 58 3.25 10.05 15.80
N ARG A 59 3.93 9.39 14.86
CA ARG A 59 4.29 9.97 13.56
C ARG A 59 3.05 10.33 12.74
N ASP A 60 2.04 9.47 12.76
CA ASP A 60 0.82 9.64 11.99
C ASP A 60 -0.02 10.78 12.58
N VAL A 61 -0.16 10.85 13.91
CA VAL A 61 -0.83 11.97 14.60
C VAL A 61 -0.08 13.29 14.40
N ASP A 62 1.26 13.29 14.49
CA ASP A 62 2.07 14.49 14.21
C ASP A 62 1.90 14.99 12.77
N ALA A 63 1.77 14.08 11.80
CA ALA A 63 1.48 14.45 10.41
C ALA A 63 0.06 15.03 10.27
N PHE A 64 -0.93 14.34 10.85
CA PHE A 64 -2.31 14.80 10.88
C PHE A 64 -2.46 16.21 11.48
N LEU A 65 -1.85 16.48 12.64
CA LEU A 65 -1.93 17.81 13.25
C LEU A 65 -1.28 18.89 12.37
N ARG A 66 -0.14 18.61 11.74
CA ARG A 66 0.52 19.56 10.84
C ARG A 66 -0.31 19.89 9.61
N ASP A 67 -1.12 18.95 9.15
CA ASP A 67 -2.00 19.15 7.99
C ASP A 67 -3.36 19.75 8.41
N ALA A 68 -3.81 19.51 9.65
CA ALA A 68 -5.08 20.02 10.18
C ALA A 68 -5.00 21.41 10.82
N LEU A 69 -3.82 21.85 11.27
CA LEU A 69 -3.65 23.04 12.11
C LEU A 69 -2.49 23.95 11.67
N PRO A 70 -2.61 25.28 11.89
CA PRO A 70 -1.46 26.17 11.81
C PRO A 70 -0.36 25.77 12.82
N PRO A 71 0.93 25.83 12.45
CA PRO A 71 2.03 25.46 13.35
C PRO A 71 2.03 26.18 14.70
N SER A 72 1.51 27.41 14.76
CA SER A 72 1.43 28.20 16.00
C SER A 72 0.51 27.60 17.07
N ARG A 73 -0.42 26.71 16.70
CA ARG A 73 -1.32 26.05 17.64
C ARG A 73 -0.76 24.74 18.19
N ILE A 74 0.26 24.16 17.55
CA ILE A 74 0.90 22.92 18.01
C ILE A 74 1.98 23.31 19.02
N THR A 75 1.68 23.11 20.30
CA THR A 75 2.48 23.66 21.40
C THR A 75 3.59 22.75 21.91
N SER A 76 3.53 21.46 21.58
CA SER A 76 4.56 20.45 21.86
C SER A 76 4.47 19.32 20.84
N ALA A 77 5.53 18.52 20.72
CA ALA A 77 5.50 17.26 20.00
C ALA A 77 4.49 16.30 20.65
N CYS A 78 3.86 15.46 19.84
CA CYS A 78 3.03 14.37 20.36
C CYS A 78 3.87 13.35 21.11
N ILE A 79 3.26 12.68 22.08
CA ILE A 79 3.88 11.59 22.86
C ILE A 79 2.95 10.39 22.91
N VAL A 80 3.53 9.22 23.10
CA VAL A 80 2.76 8.02 23.47
C VAL A 80 2.07 8.28 24.81
N ASN A 81 0.78 7.96 24.90
CA ASN A 81 0.05 8.05 26.15
C ASN A 81 0.55 6.94 27.11
N PRO A 82 1.07 7.27 28.29
CA PRO A 82 1.51 6.27 29.25
C PRO A 82 0.35 5.46 29.86
N ASN A 83 -0.89 5.92 29.71
CA ASN A 83 -2.10 5.31 30.27
C ASN A 83 -3.04 4.73 29.19
N ASP A 84 -2.54 4.53 27.95
CA ASP A 84 -3.23 3.94 26.80
C ASP A 84 -4.38 2.96 27.19
N PRO A 85 -5.64 3.21 26.75
CA PRO A 85 -6.09 4.18 25.72
C PRO A 85 -6.36 5.65 26.17
N PRO A 86 -6.37 6.63 25.23
CA PRO A 86 -6.04 6.49 23.80
C PRO A 86 -4.53 6.45 23.52
N ASP A 87 -4.10 5.98 22.34
CA ASP A 87 -2.68 5.75 22.00
C ASP A 87 -1.76 6.98 22.18
N VAL A 88 -2.20 8.17 21.76
CA VAL A 88 -1.34 9.36 21.60
C VAL A 88 -1.91 10.56 22.35
N LEU A 89 -1.02 11.33 23.00
CA LEU A 89 -1.32 12.65 23.54
C LEU A 89 -0.79 13.74 22.61
N ALA A 90 -1.70 14.54 22.06
CA ALA A 90 -1.43 15.72 21.26
C ALA A 90 -1.56 17.01 22.10
N PHE A 91 -0.79 18.05 21.80
CA PHE A 91 -0.79 19.30 22.57
C PHE A 91 -1.16 20.51 21.70
N VAL A 92 -2.42 20.93 21.75
CA VAL A 92 -2.97 22.04 20.96
C VAL A 92 -3.34 23.21 21.88
N ASP A 93 -2.81 24.40 21.58
CA ASP A 93 -2.96 25.62 22.39
C ASP A 93 -2.66 25.43 23.89
N GLY A 94 -1.71 24.53 24.21
CA GLY A 94 -1.29 24.21 25.57
C GLY A 94 -2.17 23.20 26.30
N ALA A 95 -3.25 22.72 25.68
CA ALA A 95 -4.11 21.66 26.24
C ALA A 95 -3.74 20.28 25.66
N PRO A 96 -3.70 19.22 26.48
CA PRO A 96 -3.54 17.86 26.01
C PRO A 96 -4.86 17.30 25.45
N PHE A 97 -4.78 16.60 24.33
CA PHE A 97 -5.88 15.88 23.69
C PHE A 97 -5.45 14.44 23.45
N GLY A 98 -6.29 13.49 23.89
CA GLY A 98 -6.11 12.08 23.60
C GLY A 98 -6.61 11.75 22.19
N ILE A 99 -5.78 11.10 21.39
CA ILE A 99 -6.08 10.70 20.02
C ILE A 99 -5.70 9.23 19.85
N GLU A 100 -6.68 8.42 19.49
CA GLU A 100 -6.46 7.06 19.02
C GLU A 100 -6.06 7.10 17.55
N ALA A 101 -5.10 6.27 17.15
CA ALA A 101 -4.55 6.34 15.80
C ALA A 101 -4.48 4.98 15.15
N THR A 102 -5.02 4.88 13.95
CA THR A 102 -4.95 3.63 13.17
C THR A 102 -4.71 3.94 11.70
N GLN A 103 -4.15 2.97 10.96
CA GLN A 103 -3.98 3.10 9.52
C GLN A 103 -5.01 2.26 8.78
N LEU A 104 -5.74 2.86 7.83
CA LEU A 104 -6.53 2.08 6.88
C LEU A 104 -5.60 1.53 5.81
N LEU A 105 -5.38 0.23 5.91
CA LEU A 105 -4.73 -0.56 4.89
C LEU A 105 -5.82 -1.19 4.00
N PRO A 106 -5.52 -1.50 2.72
CA PRO A 106 -6.48 -2.14 1.84
C PRO A 106 -7.14 -3.39 2.46
N PRO A 107 -8.44 -3.60 2.22
CA PRO A 107 -9.26 -4.58 2.94
C PRO A 107 -8.75 -6.02 2.79
N GLU A 108 -8.92 -6.81 3.84
CA GLU A 108 -8.74 -8.27 3.79
C GLU A 108 -10.05 -8.92 3.34
N PRO A 109 -10.11 -9.56 2.16
CA PRO A 109 -11.32 -10.21 1.70
C PRO A 109 -11.53 -11.50 2.52
N GLU A 110 -12.61 -11.55 3.32
CA GLU A 110 -12.96 -12.74 4.11
C GLU A 110 -13.13 -14.00 3.23
N LEU A 111 -13.67 -13.82 2.03
CA LEU A 111 -14.06 -14.90 1.13
C LEU A 111 -13.00 -15.25 0.07
N ASP A 112 -12.09 -14.33 -0.25
CA ASP A 112 -11.09 -14.52 -1.30
C ASP A 112 -9.70 -14.06 -0.88
N LYS A 113 -8.94 -14.95 -0.24
CA LYS A 113 -7.53 -14.71 0.10
C LYS A 113 -6.66 -14.43 -1.13
N ALA A 114 -7.11 -14.74 -2.35
CA ALA A 114 -6.40 -14.36 -3.57
C ALA A 114 -6.46 -12.85 -3.85
N ASN A 115 -7.27 -12.10 -3.13
CA ASN A 115 -7.36 -10.65 -3.21
C ASN A 115 -6.72 -9.95 -1.97
N TRP A 116 -6.02 -10.70 -1.12
CA TRP A 116 -5.37 -10.19 0.10
C TRP A 116 -4.11 -9.35 -0.22
N ILE A 117 -4.30 -8.03 -0.32
CA ILE A 117 -3.22 -7.08 -0.64
C ILE A 117 -2.16 -7.05 0.46
N ILE A 118 -2.57 -6.97 1.72
CA ILE A 118 -1.65 -6.85 2.87
C ILE A 118 -0.78 -8.09 3.03
N GLY A 119 -1.32 -9.28 2.75
CA GLY A 119 -0.51 -10.51 2.72
C GLY A 119 0.61 -10.45 1.68
N ARG A 120 0.38 -9.82 0.53
CA ARG A 120 1.39 -9.63 -0.52
C ARG A 120 2.41 -8.58 -0.13
N TRP A 121 1.98 -7.47 0.47
CA TRP A 121 2.89 -6.45 1.01
C TRP A 121 3.82 -7.04 2.07
N LYS A 122 3.27 -7.77 3.05
CA LYS A 122 4.06 -8.48 4.08
C LYS A 122 5.03 -9.50 3.47
N SER A 123 4.59 -10.27 2.48
CA SER A 123 5.46 -11.24 1.78
C SER A 123 6.58 -10.54 1.00
N PHE A 124 6.28 -9.38 0.39
CA PHE A 124 7.24 -8.55 -0.33
C PHE A 124 8.26 -7.94 0.63
N GLU A 125 7.83 -7.40 1.77
CA GLU A 125 8.69 -6.85 2.81
C GLU A 125 9.64 -7.94 3.35
N GLN A 126 9.11 -9.11 3.71
CA GLN A 126 9.93 -10.25 4.14
C GLN A 126 10.95 -10.65 3.06
N PHE A 127 10.54 -10.73 1.79
CA PHE A 127 11.45 -11.04 0.68
C PHE A 127 12.53 -9.97 0.53
N ARG A 128 12.15 -8.69 0.60
CA ARG A 128 13.07 -7.56 0.51
C ARG A 128 14.12 -7.62 1.62
N ASP A 129 13.72 -7.92 2.84
CA ASP A 129 14.62 -8.04 3.98
C ASP A 129 15.57 -9.23 3.82
N GLU A 130 15.07 -10.39 3.38
CA GLU A 130 15.91 -11.55 3.08
C GLU A 130 16.90 -11.31 1.92
N VAL A 131 16.56 -10.44 0.96
CA VAL A 131 17.48 -9.98 -0.09
C VAL A 131 18.55 -9.05 0.48
N LEU A 132 18.17 -8.12 1.36
CA LEU A 132 19.10 -7.20 2.02
C LEU A 132 20.16 -7.94 2.83
N GLU A 133 19.83 -9.09 3.41
CA GLU A 133 20.77 -9.97 4.13
C GLU A 133 21.80 -10.66 3.23
N ARG A 134 21.63 -10.64 1.90
CA ARG A 134 22.56 -11.29 0.96
C ARG A 134 23.76 -10.39 0.63
N ASP A 135 24.86 -11.03 0.22
CA ASP A 135 25.99 -10.32 -0.37
C ASP A 135 25.57 -9.71 -1.71
N PRO A 136 25.63 -8.38 -1.91
CA PRO A 136 25.26 -7.76 -3.19
C PRO A 136 26.03 -8.35 -4.38
N ARG A 137 27.22 -8.92 -4.17
CA ARG A 137 28.01 -9.57 -5.21
C ARG A 137 27.35 -10.83 -5.78
N SER A 138 26.45 -11.48 -5.05
CA SER A 138 25.70 -12.64 -5.57
C SER A 138 24.49 -12.24 -6.44
N LEU A 139 24.23 -10.94 -6.59
CA LEU A 139 23.08 -10.39 -7.31
C LEU A 139 23.52 -9.38 -8.40
N THR A 140 24.79 -9.41 -8.80
CA THR A 140 25.35 -8.43 -9.76
C THR A 140 24.66 -8.43 -11.12
N GLN A 141 24.04 -9.55 -11.52
CA GLN A 141 23.28 -9.67 -12.76
C GLN A 141 22.04 -8.78 -12.78
N HIS A 142 21.55 -8.33 -11.62
CA HIS A 142 20.38 -7.46 -11.50
C HIS A 142 20.74 -5.96 -11.51
N ARG A 143 22.03 -5.61 -11.55
CA ARG A 143 22.48 -4.22 -11.35
C ARG A 143 21.86 -3.25 -12.36
N GLY A 144 21.33 -2.14 -11.86
CA GLY A 144 20.65 -1.11 -12.65
C GLY A 144 19.24 -1.49 -13.09
N LEU A 145 18.69 -2.60 -12.61
CA LEU A 145 17.37 -3.09 -13.00
C LEU A 145 16.32 -2.88 -11.90
N LEU A 146 15.08 -2.71 -12.34
CA LEU A 146 13.90 -2.90 -11.51
C LEU A 146 13.46 -4.35 -11.69
N THR A 147 13.51 -5.11 -10.60
CA THR A 147 13.03 -6.49 -10.54
C THR A 147 11.61 -6.49 -9.99
N VAL A 148 10.64 -6.85 -10.83
CA VAL A 148 9.23 -6.93 -10.45
C VAL A 148 8.92 -8.35 -9.99
N MET A 149 8.50 -8.49 -8.75
CA MET A 149 8.04 -9.72 -8.12
C MET A 149 6.52 -9.81 -8.30
N HIS A 150 6.04 -10.69 -9.20
CA HIS A 150 4.60 -10.88 -9.38
C HIS A 150 4.03 -12.03 -8.56
N PHE A 151 2.90 -11.76 -7.93
CA PHE A 151 2.14 -12.69 -7.12
C PHE A 151 0.96 -13.25 -7.90
N GLY A 152 0.85 -14.58 -7.94
CA GLY A 152 -0.24 -15.27 -8.64
C GLY A 152 0.08 -15.43 -10.12
N GLY A 153 0.45 -16.65 -10.50
CA GLY A 153 0.86 -16.96 -11.86
C GLY A 153 -0.25 -16.81 -12.91
N HIS A 154 0.17 -16.68 -14.18
CA HIS A 154 -0.70 -16.61 -15.35
C HIS A 154 -1.35 -17.98 -15.65
N GLU A 155 -2.32 -18.42 -14.85
CA GLU A 155 -3.32 -19.36 -15.35
C GLU A 155 -4.37 -18.57 -16.18
N PRO A 156 -4.65 -18.96 -17.44
CA PRO A 156 -5.57 -18.24 -18.33
C PRO A 156 -6.99 -18.05 -17.78
N ALA A 157 -7.39 -18.90 -16.83
CA ALA A 157 -8.65 -18.73 -16.12
C ALA A 157 -8.45 -17.79 -14.93
N ALA A 158 -8.72 -16.50 -15.12
CA ALA A 158 -8.75 -15.50 -14.05
C ALA A 158 -9.62 -15.92 -12.85
N ALA A 159 -10.60 -16.81 -13.05
CA ALA A 159 -11.48 -17.38 -12.02
C ALA A 159 -10.86 -18.52 -11.17
N LYS A 160 -9.65 -18.99 -11.50
CA LYS A 160 -8.91 -20.01 -10.74
C LYS A 160 -7.59 -19.46 -10.19
N ARG A 161 -7.54 -18.16 -9.90
CA ARG A 161 -6.49 -17.57 -9.07
C ARG A 161 -6.64 -18.12 -7.66
N LEU A 162 -6.18 -19.35 -7.43
CA LEU A 162 -5.99 -19.81 -6.07
C LEU A 162 -5.02 -18.83 -5.42
N PRO A 163 -5.27 -18.40 -4.17
CA PRO A 163 -4.28 -17.63 -3.44
C PRO A 163 -2.95 -18.38 -3.55
N PRO A 164 -1.83 -17.71 -3.87
CA PRO A 164 -0.55 -18.39 -3.76
C PRO A 164 -0.53 -19.06 -2.40
N LYS A 165 -0.30 -20.39 -2.37
CA LYS A 165 0.13 -21.06 -1.13
C LYS A 165 1.23 -20.15 -0.59
N ARG A 166 1.06 -19.63 0.64
CA ARG A 166 1.91 -18.60 1.28
C ARG A 166 3.25 -18.49 0.55
N ALA A 167 3.47 -17.36 -0.14
CA ALA A 167 4.64 -17.19 -1.00
C ALA A 167 5.88 -17.75 -0.28
N ASN A 168 6.51 -18.75 -0.88
CA ASN A 168 7.68 -19.36 -0.27
C ASN A 168 8.86 -18.43 -0.55
N VAL A 169 9.15 -17.55 0.41
CA VAL A 169 10.23 -16.56 0.28
C VAL A 169 11.56 -17.24 -0.06
N GLY A 170 11.84 -18.40 0.53
CA GLY A 170 13.05 -19.18 0.21
C GLY A 170 13.13 -19.63 -1.24
N SER A 171 12.02 -20.11 -1.85
CA SER A 171 12.02 -20.49 -3.28
C SER A 171 12.14 -19.27 -4.20
N ALA A 172 11.55 -18.14 -3.82
CA ALA A 172 11.64 -16.89 -4.54
C ALA A 172 13.08 -16.33 -4.52
N ILE A 173 13.74 -16.36 -3.36
CA ILE A 173 15.14 -15.93 -3.21
C ILE A 173 16.06 -16.82 -4.06
N ALA A 174 15.87 -18.14 -3.99
CA ALA A 174 16.65 -19.08 -4.81
C ALA A 174 16.48 -18.78 -6.30
N ALA A 175 15.26 -18.52 -6.76
CA ALA A 175 14.99 -18.15 -8.14
C ALA A 175 15.63 -16.81 -8.53
N LEU A 176 15.58 -15.79 -7.68
CA LEU A 176 16.25 -14.51 -7.91
C LEU A 176 17.76 -14.68 -8.09
N LEU A 177 18.40 -15.49 -7.24
CA LEU A 177 19.84 -15.74 -7.28
C LEU A 177 20.28 -16.44 -8.57
N THR A 178 19.46 -17.35 -9.10
CA THR A 178 19.78 -18.09 -10.34
C THR A 178 19.27 -17.41 -11.61
N ALA A 179 18.43 -16.37 -11.48
CA ALA A 179 17.85 -15.69 -12.62
C ALA A 179 18.92 -15.02 -13.48
N THR A 180 18.74 -15.08 -14.80
CA THR A 180 19.50 -14.29 -15.77
C THR A 180 18.55 -13.25 -16.37
N PRO A 181 18.60 -11.99 -15.93
CA PRO A 181 17.64 -10.98 -16.36
C PRO A 181 17.66 -10.74 -17.87
N VAL A 182 16.49 -10.76 -18.50
CA VAL A 182 16.30 -10.35 -19.88
C VAL A 182 15.51 -9.05 -19.90
N VAL A 183 16.17 -7.98 -20.34
CA VAL A 183 15.59 -6.63 -20.40
C VAL A 183 15.24 -6.29 -21.84
N ARG A 184 14.01 -5.84 -22.09
CA ARG A 184 13.54 -5.44 -23.42
C ARG A 184 13.47 -3.92 -23.53
N ASP A 185 14.03 -3.37 -24.59
CA ASP A 185 13.80 -1.96 -24.94
C ASP A 185 12.36 -1.76 -25.44
N GLY A 186 11.75 -0.62 -25.10
CA GLY A 186 10.31 -0.36 -25.23
C GLY A 186 9.69 -0.52 -26.62
N MET A 187 10.47 -0.51 -27.71
CA MET A 187 9.95 -0.82 -29.06
C MET A 187 9.87 -2.32 -29.37
N HIS A 188 10.64 -3.16 -28.68
CA HIS A 188 10.64 -4.62 -28.84
C HIS A 188 9.78 -5.34 -27.80
N ALA A 189 9.32 -4.65 -26.75
CA ALA A 189 8.42 -5.22 -25.74
C ALA A 189 7.01 -5.50 -26.28
N ALA A 190 6.54 -4.71 -27.25
CA ALA A 190 5.19 -4.83 -27.83
C ALA A 190 5.05 -5.96 -28.87
N ASN A 191 6.16 -6.46 -29.42
CA ASN A 191 6.18 -7.56 -30.39
C ASN A 191 7.09 -8.66 -29.85
N PRO A 192 6.56 -9.78 -29.33
CA PRO A 192 7.41 -10.91 -28.96
C PRO A 192 8.15 -11.39 -30.22
N PRO A 193 9.49 -11.46 -30.23
CA PRO A 193 10.18 -12.07 -31.35
C PRO A 193 9.71 -13.53 -31.48
N PRO A 194 9.61 -14.08 -32.71
CA PRO A 194 8.96 -15.36 -32.99
C PRO A 194 9.65 -16.60 -32.37
N HIS A 195 10.71 -16.42 -31.58
CA HIS A 195 11.57 -17.48 -31.08
C HIS A 195 11.85 -17.43 -29.59
N LEU A 196 11.34 -16.45 -28.84
CA LEU A 196 11.56 -16.45 -27.39
C LEU A 196 10.41 -17.16 -26.67
N GLU A 197 10.71 -18.20 -25.91
CA GLU A 197 9.75 -18.85 -25.04
C GLU A 197 9.41 -17.94 -23.84
N ASP A 198 8.18 -18.02 -23.34
CA ASP A 198 7.71 -17.26 -22.17
C ASP A 198 8.61 -17.45 -20.94
N SER A 199 9.31 -18.58 -20.85
CA SER A 199 10.31 -18.94 -19.84
C SER A 199 11.61 -18.13 -19.92
N GLU A 200 11.91 -17.51 -21.06
CA GLU A 200 13.16 -16.78 -21.26
C GLU A 200 13.09 -15.33 -20.77
N VAL A 201 11.87 -14.78 -20.60
CA VAL A 201 11.66 -13.39 -20.12
C VAL A 201 11.07 -13.35 -18.72
N ARG A 202 10.67 -14.52 -18.20
CA ARG A 202 10.05 -14.68 -16.89
C ARG A 202 10.74 -15.79 -16.13
N GLN A 203 11.29 -15.49 -14.95
CA GLN A 203 11.81 -16.52 -14.06
C GLN A 203 10.78 -16.88 -12.99
N TRP A 204 10.45 -18.16 -12.89
CA TRP A 204 9.59 -18.66 -11.82
C TRP A 204 10.41 -19.14 -10.63
N SER A 205 9.84 -18.91 -9.44
CA SER A 205 10.12 -19.71 -8.25
C SER A 205 9.82 -21.19 -8.50
N SER A 206 10.54 -22.10 -7.83
CA SER A 206 10.38 -23.54 -8.05
C SER A 206 8.98 -24.07 -7.70
N ASP A 207 8.30 -23.41 -6.77
CA ASP A 207 6.92 -23.72 -6.38
C ASP A 207 5.87 -22.93 -7.18
N ARG A 208 6.31 -22.11 -8.14
CA ARG A 208 5.48 -21.25 -9.01
C ARG A 208 4.58 -20.26 -8.26
N SER A 209 4.93 -19.93 -7.02
CA SER A 209 4.20 -18.93 -6.23
C SER A 209 4.49 -17.50 -6.70
N ILE A 210 5.71 -17.27 -7.16
CA ILE A 210 6.27 -15.99 -7.60
C ILE A 210 6.91 -16.11 -8.98
N ILE A 211 6.76 -15.05 -9.78
CA ILE A 211 7.41 -14.84 -11.07
C ILE A 211 8.16 -13.50 -11.06
N PHE A 212 9.35 -13.47 -11.65
CA PHE A 212 10.16 -12.26 -11.78
C PHE A 212 10.20 -11.78 -13.23
N THR A 213 10.13 -10.45 -13.40
CA THR A 213 10.41 -9.76 -14.67
C THR A 213 11.30 -8.55 -14.41
N TRP A 214 12.00 -8.05 -15.42
CA TRP A 214 12.95 -6.96 -15.28
C TRP A 214 12.71 -5.82 -16.26
N THR A 215 12.99 -4.61 -15.83
CA THR A 215 13.11 -3.42 -16.69
C THR A 215 14.29 -2.57 -16.24
N GLN A 216 14.81 -1.70 -17.11
CA GLN A 216 15.88 -0.78 -16.70
C GLN A 216 15.35 0.25 -15.71
N LEU A 217 16.15 0.58 -14.69
CA LEU A 217 15.94 1.78 -13.89
C LEU A 217 16.54 3.00 -14.59
N PRO A 218 16.02 4.21 -14.32
CA PRO A 218 16.67 5.43 -14.75
C PRO A 218 18.06 5.53 -14.12
N PRO A 219 19.08 6.03 -14.84
CA PRO A 219 20.44 6.15 -14.30
C PRO A 219 20.55 6.98 -13.01
N TRP A 220 19.59 7.88 -12.79
CA TRP A 220 19.53 8.75 -11.62
C TRP A 220 18.79 8.14 -10.42
N TYR A 221 18.16 6.97 -10.57
CA TYR A 221 17.37 6.38 -9.49
C TYR A 221 18.25 6.05 -8.29
N GLN A 222 17.73 6.37 -7.11
CA GLN A 222 18.40 6.17 -5.83
C GLN A 222 17.33 5.81 -4.79
N SER A 223 17.64 4.85 -3.95
CA SER A 223 16.90 4.51 -2.74
C SER A 223 17.88 3.84 -1.76
N PRO A 224 17.55 3.73 -0.47
CA PRO A 224 18.39 2.96 0.47
C PRO A 224 18.62 1.50 0.01
N PHE A 225 17.62 0.86 -0.58
CA PHE A 225 17.75 -0.51 -1.11
C PHE A 225 18.63 -0.53 -2.36
N TYR A 226 18.36 0.32 -3.35
CA TYR A 226 19.14 0.42 -4.57
C TYR A 226 20.60 0.75 -4.32
N ASN A 227 20.88 1.65 -3.37
CA ASN A 227 22.25 2.06 -3.05
C ASN A 227 23.06 0.91 -2.43
N ARG A 228 22.38 -0.02 -1.74
CA ARG A 228 23.01 -1.20 -1.14
C ARG A 228 23.12 -2.36 -2.12
N MET A 229 22.04 -2.68 -2.84
CA MET A 229 21.94 -3.88 -3.67
C MET A 229 22.34 -3.65 -5.14
N GLY A 230 22.32 -2.40 -5.59
CA GLY A 230 22.59 -2.00 -6.98
C GLY A 230 21.42 -2.19 -7.93
N PHE A 231 20.25 -2.61 -7.45
CA PHE A 231 19.00 -2.82 -8.19
C PHE A 231 17.81 -2.55 -7.27
N GLU A 232 16.59 -2.52 -7.78
CA GLU A 232 15.39 -2.26 -6.97
C GLU A 232 14.31 -3.34 -7.14
N LEU A 233 13.41 -3.43 -6.17
CA LEU A 233 12.27 -4.34 -6.16
C LEU A 233 10.95 -3.60 -6.35
N ALA A 234 10.04 -4.19 -7.13
CA ALA A 234 8.65 -3.76 -7.23
C ALA A 234 7.70 -4.96 -7.15
N LEU A 235 6.41 -4.67 -6.98
CA LEU A 235 5.36 -5.62 -6.75
C LEU A 235 4.40 -5.67 -7.95
N GLY A 236 4.24 -6.84 -8.55
CA GLY A 236 3.18 -7.13 -9.51
C GLY A 236 2.08 -7.96 -8.85
N TYR A 237 0.82 -7.53 -8.92
CA TYR A 237 -0.27 -8.29 -8.31
C TYR A 237 -1.60 -7.77 -8.80
N HIS A 238 -2.60 -8.65 -8.91
CA HIS A 238 -3.96 -8.21 -9.19
C HIS A 238 -4.76 -8.15 -7.90
N ALA A 239 -5.29 -6.97 -7.59
CA ALA A 239 -6.26 -6.83 -6.51
C ALA A 239 -7.38 -5.88 -6.86
N THR A 240 -8.59 -6.26 -6.50
CA THR A 240 -9.82 -5.49 -6.71
C THR A 240 -10.28 -4.93 -5.38
N VAL A 241 -10.54 -3.63 -5.32
CA VAL A 241 -11.07 -2.95 -4.15
C VAL A 241 -12.32 -2.18 -4.60
N THR A 242 -13.45 -2.44 -3.97
CA THR A 242 -14.69 -1.66 -4.16
C THR A 242 -14.84 -0.61 -3.07
N ARG A 243 -15.73 0.37 -3.29
CA ARG A 243 -16.10 1.33 -2.24
C ARG A 243 -16.67 0.62 -1.02
N SER A 244 -17.54 -0.37 -1.20
CA SER A 244 -18.11 -1.15 -0.10
C SER A 244 -17.02 -1.84 0.72
N ASP A 245 -16.02 -2.46 0.07
CA ASP A 245 -14.91 -3.10 0.81
C ASP A 245 -14.15 -2.07 1.69
N LEU A 246 -14.02 -0.81 1.24
CA LEU A 246 -13.40 0.25 2.03
C LEU A 246 -14.27 0.72 3.19
N ARG A 247 -15.59 0.80 3.00
CA ARG A 247 -16.53 1.13 4.08
C ARG A 247 -16.50 0.05 5.15
N ASP A 248 -16.55 -1.22 4.75
CA ASP A 248 -16.52 -2.36 5.66
C ASP A 248 -15.21 -2.38 6.48
N GLU A 249 -14.06 -2.14 5.85
CA GLU A 249 -12.79 -2.05 6.56
C GLU A 249 -12.72 -0.83 7.48
N LEU A 250 -13.29 0.30 7.06
CA LEU A 250 -13.40 1.48 7.92
C LEU A 250 -14.28 1.20 9.14
N PHE A 251 -15.42 0.52 8.99
CA PHE A 251 -16.29 0.13 10.11
C PHE A 251 -15.56 -0.80 11.05
N ARG A 252 -14.89 -1.83 10.53
CA ARG A 252 -14.08 -2.76 11.31
C ARG A 252 -13.01 -2.03 12.12
N LEU A 253 -12.30 -1.08 11.51
CA LEU A 253 -11.28 -0.28 12.19
C LEU A 253 -11.90 0.60 13.28
N ILE A 254 -13.03 1.25 13.04
CA ILE A 254 -13.66 2.08 14.07
C ILE A 254 -14.17 1.19 15.22
N ASP A 255 -14.83 0.08 14.93
CA ASP A 255 -15.31 -0.89 15.93
C ASP A 255 -14.17 -1.45 16.80
N ASP A 256 -13.02 -1.79 16.20
CA ASP A 256 -11.84 -2.30 16.92
C ASP A 256 -11.31 -1.30 17.97
N HIS A 257 -11.58 -0.01 17.79
CA HIS A 257 -11.07 1.08 18.64
C HIS A 257 -12.20 1.82 19.38
N ASP A 258 -13.45 1.35 19.29
CA ASP A 258 -14.63 1.98 19.92
C ASP A 258 -14.71 1.67 21.43
N GLY A 259 -13.73 2.17 22.19
CA GLY A 259 -13.64 2.03 23.64
C GLY A 259 -14.20 3.24 24.40
N GLN A 260 -14.60 3.05 25.66
CA GLN A 260 -15.11 4.14 26.53
C GLN A 260 -14.10 5.27 26.78
N GLU A 261 -12.81 5.00 26.61
CA GLU A 261 -11.72 5.96 26.82
C GLU A 261 -11.30 6.65 25.49
N THR A 262 -11.90 6.25 24.37
CA THR A 262 -11.58 6.75 23.03
C THR A 262 -12.64 7.72 22.54
N GLU A 263 -12.35 9.02 22.62
CA GLU A 263 -13.26 10.08 22.14
C GLU A 263 -13.01 10.46 20.67
N THR A 264 -11.73 10.45 20.25
CA THR A 264 -11.29 10.86 18.91
C THR A 264 -10.42 9.78 18.28
N LEU A 265 -10.82 9.32 17.09
CA LEU A 265 -10.05 8.40 16.26
C LEU A 265 -9.57 9.09 14.99
N VAL A 266 -8.28 8.96 14.69
CA VAL A 266 -7.69 9.34 13.41
C VAL A 266 -7.37 8.07 12.61
N VAL A 267 -7.98 7.96 11.43
CA VAL A 267 -7.73 6.90 10.46
C VAL A 267 -6.86 7.45 9.34
N THR A 268 -5.59 7.05 9.34
CA THR A 268 -4.58 7.52 8.39
C THR A 268 -4.52 6.62 7.16
N LEU A 269 -4.44 7.23 5.98
CA LEU A 269 -4.32 6.59 4.67
C LEU A 269 -3.13 7.16 3.91
N ASN A 270 -2.68 6.44 2.88
CA ASN A 270 -1.60 6.88 1.99
C ASN A 270 -0.32 7.30 2.77
N ALA A 271 -0.06 6.58 3.85
CA ALA A 271 1.03 6.83 4.78
C ALA A 271 2.11 5.74 4.66
N PRO A 272 3.36 6.01 5.08
CA PRO A 272 4.34 4.95 5.25
C PRO A 272 3.87 3.95 6.31
N VAL A 273 4.03 2.66 6.02
CA VAL A 273 3.83 1.59 7.02
C VAL A 273 5.01 1.54 8.01
N ARG A 274 5.01 0.57 8.94
CA ARG A 274 6.07 0.43 9.95
C ARG A 274 7.46 0.24 9.38
N SER A 275 7.61 -0.49 8.27
CA SER A 275 8.89 -0.62 7.55
C SER A 275 9.33 0.67 6.86
N GLY A 276 8.52 1.73 6.89
CA GLY A 276 8.80 3.02 6.27
C GLY A 276 8.55 3.06 4.75
N LEU A 277 7.96 1.99 4.19
CA LEU A 277 7.53 1.93 2.80
C LEU A 277 6.17 2.61 2.61
N THR A 278 6.03 3.37 1.53
CA THR A 278 4.74 3.84 1.01
C THR A 278 4.40 3.09 -0.27
N PHE A 279 3.16 2.61 -0.36
CA PHE A 279 2.63 1.93 -1.53
C PHE A 279 1.78 2.89 -2.37
N PRO A 280 2.17 3.23 -3.62
CA PRO A 280 1.44 4.17 -4.46
C PRO A 280 -0.06 3.88 -4.63
N SER A 281 -0.46 2.61 -4.65
CA SER A 281 -1.88 2.22 -4.69
C SER A 281 -2.69 2.70 -3.49
N SER A 282 -2.05 2.95 -2.33
CA SER A 282 -2.70 3.50 -1.14
C SER A 282 -3.29 4.88 -1.40
N GLY A 283 -2.66 5.71 -2.24
CA GLY A 283 -3.21 7.02 -2.63
C GLY A 283 -4.43 6.91 -3.54
N LEU A 284 -4.49 5.88 -4.40
CA LEU A 284 -5.68 5.62 -5.23
C LEU A 284 -6.85 5.13 -4.37
N ILE A 285 -6.56 4.31 -3.36
CA ILE A 285 -7.54 3.83 -2.38
C ILE A 285 -8.03 4.99 -1.51
N ALA A 286 -7.12 5.82 -1.00
CA ALA A 286 -7.45 7.00 -0.21
C ALA A 286 -8.37 7.94 -0.98
N LYS A 287 -8.05 8.23 -2.26
CA LYS A 287 -8.90 9.02 -3.14
C LYS A 287 -10.32 8.46 -3.24
N MET A 288 -10.48 7.14 -3.42
CA MET A 288 -11.79 6.51 -3.53
C MET A 288 -12.64 6.68 -2.26
N LEU A 289 -12.02 6.68 -1.07
CA LEU A 289 -12.69 6.91 0.20
C LEU A 289 -12.98 8.41 0.46
N PHE A 290 -12.07 9.30 0.07
CA PHE A 290 -12.27 10.75 0.21
C PHE A 290 -13.40 11.27 -0.72
N GLU A 291 -13.53 10.68 -1.91
CA GLU A 291 -14.63 10.93 -2.86
C GLU A 291 -15.96 10.31 -2.43
N ASP A 292 -15.99 9.50 -1.37
CA ASP A 292 -17.24 8.99 -0.78
C ASP A 292 -17.88 10.07 0.09
N GLU A 293 -19.04 10.60 -0.32
CA GLU A 293 -19.76 11.62 0.44
C GLU A 293 -20.33 11.12 1.77
N GLN A 294 -20.59 9.81 1.89
CA GLN A 294 -21.23 9.20 3.05
C GLN A 294 -20.52 7.90 3.46
N PRO A 295 -19.26 7.98 3.93
CA PRO A 295 -18.47 6.78 4.25
C PRO A 295 -19.03 6.01 5.46
N LEU A 296 -19.84 6.64 6.31
CA LEU A 296 -20.52 6.04 7.47
C LEU A 296 -22.03 5.85 7.26
N GLU A 297 -22.50 5.77 6.00
CA GLU A 297 -23.93 5.67 5.70
C GLU A 297 -24.58 4.46 6.41
N GLY A 298 -25.61 4.73 7.23
CA GLY A 298 -26.37 3.70 7.94
C GLY A 298 -25.66 3.07 9.13
N TRP A 299 -24.52 3.61 9.56
CA TRP A 299 -23.70 3.07 10.65
C TRP A 299 -23.17 4.18 11.57
N THR A 300 -23.04 3.91 12.87
CA THR A 300 -22.47 4.85 13.85
C THR A 300 -21.78 4.06 14.96
N PRO A 301 -20.61 4.52 15.47
CA PRO A 301 -19.99 3.92 16.65
C PRO A 301 -20.79 4.23 17.91
N ALA A 302 -20.52 3.51 18.99
CA ALA A 302 -21.21 3.62 20.28
C ALA A 302 -20.55 4.61 21.25
N HIS A 303 -19.22 4.75 21.22
CA HIS A 303 -18.45 5.55 22.17
C HIS A 303 -17.66 6.68 21.51
N ILE A 304 -17.03 6.43 20.36
CA ILE A 304 -16.27 7.44 19.62
C ILE A 304 -17.20 8.56 19.16
N GLU A 305 -16.85 9.79 19.53
CA GLU A 305 -17.62 10.98 19.13
C GLU A 305 -17.10 11.60 17.83
N ARG A 306 -15.83 11.34 17.49
CA ARG A 306 -15.14 12.01 16.37
C ARG A 306 -14.26 11.03 15.61
N VAL A 307 -14.40 11.04 14.29
CA VAL A 307 -13.54 10.26 13.38
C VAL A 307 -13.05 11.17 12.26
N ALA A 308 -11.73 11.25 12.11
CA ALA A 308 -11.08 11.94 11.00
C ALA A 308 -10.39 10.93 10.07
N LEU A 309 -10.59 11.11 8.76
CA LEU A 309 -9.73 10.53 7.74
C LEU A 309 -8.57 11.49 7.47
N HIS A 310 -7.35 10.96 7.38
CA HIS A 310 -6.15 11.71 7.01
C HIS A 310 -5.44 11.04 5.83
N ASP A 311 -5.47 11.68 4.66
CA ASP A 311 -4.60 11.30 3.54
C ASP A 311 -3.26 12.00 3.72
N GLN A 312 -2.27 11.28 4.24
CA GLN A 312 -0.95 11.85 4.55
C GLN A 312 -0.17 12.24 3.29
N GLY A 313 -0.35 11.53 2.18
CA GLY A 313 0.36 11.82 0.94
C GLY A 313 -0.16 13.08 0.26
N GLU A 314 -1.47 13.31 0.29
CA GLU A 314 -2.11 14.50 -0.28
C GLU A 314 -2.32 15.63 0.75
N LYS A 315 -1.99 15.39 2.03
CA LYS A 315 -2.15 16.33 3.16
C LYS A 315 -3.59 16.81 3.33
N GLN A 316 -4.54 15.88 3.22
CA GLN A 316 -5.96 16.18 3.32
C GLN A 316 -6.55 15.57 4.57
N VAL A 317 -7.43 16.32 5.24
CA VAL A 317 -8.15 15.88 6.43
C VAL A 317 -9.64 16.03 6.19
N LYS A 318 -10.41 14.98 6.51
CA LYS A 318 -11.87 14.95 6.40
C LYS A 318 -12.47 14.37 7.68
N TRP A 319 -13.20 15.19 8.43
CA TRP A 319 -14.02 14.70 9.54
C TRP A 319 -15.25 14.00 8.98
N ILE A 320 -15.38 12.72 9.27
CA ILE A 320 -16.49 11.87 8.81
C ILE A 320 -17.51 11.58 9.92
N LEU A 321 -17.10 11.80 11.17
CA LEU A 321 -17.97 11.85 12.34
C LEU A 321 -17.54 13.01 13.24
N GLY A 322 -18.51 13.78 13.73
CA GLY A 322 -18.26 14.94 14.59
C GLY A 322 -17.52 16.09 13.89
N SER A 323 -16.93 16.96 14.70
CA SER A 323 -16.06 18.04 14.23
C SER A 323 -14.76 18.03 15.03
N SER A 324 -13.76 18.73 14.51
CA SER A 324 -12.48 18.92 15.20
C SER A 324 -12.64 19.33 16.67
N PRO A 325 -11.94 18.68 17.62
CA PRO A 325 -12.11 18.95 19.06
C PRO A 325 -11.44 20.25 19.53
N TRP A 326 -10.66 20.92 18.66
CA TRP A 326 -9.95 22.16 18.96
C TRP A 326 -10.51 23.38 18.20
N THR A 327 -11.79 23.37 17.84
CA THR A 327 -12.48 24.56 17.30
C THR A 327 -13.01 25.48 18.38
#